data_AF-A0A0S7YYA5-F1
#
_entry.id   AF-A0A0S7YYA5-F1
#
_cell.length_a   1.000
_cell.length_b   1.000
_cell.length_c   1.000
_cell.angle_alpha   90.00
_cell.angle_beta   90.00
_cell.angle_gamma   90.00
#
_symmetry.space_group_name_H-M   'P 1'
#
loop_
_entity.id
_entity.type
_entity.pdbx_description
1 polymer ?
#
loop_
_entity_poly.entity_id
_entity_poly.type
_entity_poly.pdbx_seq_one_letter_code
_entity_poly.pdbx_strand_id
1 'polypeptide(L)' 'MKISPTLAFQVTDALVLGASMNLDWASLSVDPMPVARPAVDPGSGTAYYSRATATDGAFGFGFQAGLLYDATDVL' A
#
# COMPACT_ATOMS: atom_id res chain seq x y z
N MET A 1 7.88 -0.14 -0.52
CA MET A 1 8.39 -0.10 -1.90
C MET A 1 7.20 -0.25 -2.83
N LYS A 2 7.10 0.54 -3.91
CA LYS A 2 5.95 0.52 -4.83
C LYS A 2 6.41 0.24 -6.25
N ILE A 3 5.76 -0.67 -6.94
CA ILE A 3 5.96 -0.99 -8.36
C ILE A 3 4.62 -0.79 -9.08
N SER A 4 4.60 0.07 -10.10
CA SER A 4 3.35 0.45 -10.77
C SER A 4 3.41 0.29 -12.29
N PRO A 5 3.28 -0.94 -12.84
CA PRO A 5 3.14 -1.11 -14.28
C PRO A 5 1.89 -0.37 -14.76
N THR A 6 2.07 0.50 -15.74
CA THR A 6 1.03 1.37 -16.25
C THR A 6 0.99 1.25 -17.77
N LEU A 7 -0.22 1.08 -18.31
CA LEU A 7 -0.51 1.05 -19.73
C LEU A 7 -1.46 2.19 -20.05
N ALA A 8 -1.16 2.93 -21.11
CA ALA A 8 -2.05 3.93 -21.67
C ALA A 8 -2.30 3.62 -23.15
N PHE A 9 -3.53 3.80 -23.59
CA PHE A 9 -3.96 3.55 -24.95
C PHE A 9 -4.76 4.75 -25.47
N GLN A 10 -4.31 5.32 -26.57
CA GLN A 10 -5.01 6.37 -27.28
C GLN A 10 -6.13 5.72 -28.11
N VAL A 11 -7.38 5.96 -27.72
CA VAL A 11 -8.56 5.42 -28.39
C VAL A 11 -8.91 6.28 -29.61
N THR A 12 -8.81 7.59 -29.46
CA THR A 12 -8.99 8.59 -30.52
C THR A 12 -7.99 9.72 -30.33
N ASP A 13 -7.88 10.63 -31.31
CA ASP A 13 -7.00 11.80 -31.20
C ASP A 13 -7.31 12.66 -29.97
N ALA A 14 -8.54 12.60 -29.46
CA ALA A 14 -9.00 13.35 -28.29
C ALA A 14 -9.24 12.49 -27.03
N LEU A 15 -9.07 11.16 -27.07
CA LEU A 15 -9.38 10.28 -25.93
C LEU A 15 -8.25 9.28 -25.66
N VAL A 16 -7.72 9.34 -24.45
CA VAL A 16 -6.72 8.40 -23.93
C VAL A 16 -7.29 7.69 -22.71
N LEU A 17 -7.18 6.36 -22.69
CA LEU A 17 -7.50 5.53 -21.54
C LEU A 17 -6.22 5.02 -20.90
N GLY A 18 -6.15 5.05 -19.57
CA GLY A 18 -5.03 4.55 -18.79
C GLY A 18 -5.47 3.51 -17.77
N ALA A 19 -4.66 2.49 -17.57
CA ALA A 19 -4.80 1.52 -16.49
C ALA A 19 -3.43 1.30 -15.83
N SER A 20 -3.41 1.26 -14.51
CA SER A 20 -2.22 1.04 -13.70
C SER A 20 -2.52 -0.03 -12.66
N MET A 21 -1.60 -0.96 -12.49
CA MET A 21 -1.61 -1.85 -11.32
C MET A 21 -0.56 -1.34 -10.36
N ASN A 22 -0.82 -1.43 -9.06
CA ASN A 22 0.08 -0.99 -8.00
C ASN A 22 0.38 -2.21 -7.12
N LEU A 23 1.66 -2.62 -7.09
CA LEU A 23 2.19 -3.54 -6.09
C LEU A 23 2.92 -2.74 -5.05
N ASP A 24 2.54 -2.89 -3.79
CA ASP A 24 3.14 -2.19 -2.67
C ASP A 24 3.67 -3.21 -1.66
N TRP A 25 4.93 -3.11 -1.27
CA TRP A 25 5.46 -3.76 -0.08
C TRP A 25 5.48 -2.75 1.06
N ALA A 26 4.63 -2.97 2.06
CA ALA A 26 4.60 -2.21 3.30
C ALA A 26 5.21 -3.07 4.41
N SER A 27 6.06 -2.47 5.23
CA SER A 27 6.59 -3.16 6.40
C SER A 27 6.43 -2.30 7.63
N LEU A 28 6.04 -2.94 8.73
CA LEU A 28 5.88 -2.32 10.03
C LEU A 28 6.82 -2.99 11.03
N SER A 29 7.61 -2.17 11.71
CA SER A 29 8.40 -2.58 12.88
C SER A 29 8.02 -1.69 14.05
N VAL A 30 7.61 -2.29 15.17
CA VAL A 30 7.22 -1.55 16.38
C VAL A 30 7.94 -2.13 17.58
N ASP A 31 8.76 -1.29 18.21
CA ASP A 31 9.23 -1.50 19.57
C ASP A 31 8.23 -0.88 20.56
N PRO A 32 7.82 -1.61 21.61
CA PRO A 32 6.94 -1.07 22.62
C PRO A 32 7.65 0.03 23.42
N MET A 33 6.91 1.08 23.78
CA MET A 33 7.42 2.12 24.68
C MET A 33 7.82 1.51 26.03
N PRO A 34 8.91 1.98 26.68
CA PRO A 34 9.39 1.44 27.97
C PRO A 34 8.37 1.51 29.12
N VAL A 35 7.31 2.30 28.96
CA VAL A 35 6.25 2.52 29.96
C VAL A 35 4.92 1.83 29.60
N ALA A 36 4.87 1.05 28.51
CA ALA A 36 3.67 0.31 28.15
C ALA A 36 3.33 -0.72 29.25
N ARG A 37 2.04 -1.00 29.48
CA ARG A 37 1.64 -2.12 30.35
C ARG A 37 1.91 -3.43 29.62
N PRO A 38 2.55 -4.45 30.24
CA PRO A 38 2.76 -5.75 29.61
C PRO A 38 1.42 -6.44 29.33
N ALA A 39 1.33 -7.13 28.20
CA ALA A 39 0.24 -8.06 27.90
C ALA A 39 0.40 -9.34 28.73
N VAL A 40 -0.69 -10.08 28.94
CA VAL A 40 -0.68 -11.35 29.67
C VAL A 40 -1.15 -12.46 28.73
N ASP A 41 -0.38 -13.53 28.62
CA ASP A 41 -0.74 -14.70 27.82
C ASP A 41 -1.86 -15.48 28.53
N PRO A 42 -3.07 -15.61 27.93
CA PRO A 42 -4.19 -16.32 28.54
C PRO A 42 -3.96 -17.84 28.69
N GLY A 43 -2.99 -18.44 27.98
CA GLY A 43 -2.65 -19.86 28.10
C GLY A 43 -1.64 -20.17 29.20
N SER A 44 -0.63 -19.31 29.39
CA SER A 44 0.46 -19.51 30.36
C SER A 44 0.42 -18.59 31.58
N GLY A 45 -0.39 -17.52 31.55
CA GLY A 45 -0.45 -16.50 32.59
C GLY A 45 0.79 -15.60 32.67
N THR A 46 1.73 -15.71 31.73
CA THR A 46 2.98 -14.96 31.74
C THR A 46 2.81 -13.55 31.16
N ALA A 47 3.45 -12.57 31.78
CA ALA A 47 3.46 -11.19 31.30
C ALA A 47 4.56 -11.01 30.23
N TYR A 48 4.20 -10.42 29.09
CA TYR A 48 5.12 -10.19 27.98
C TYR A 48 4.90 -8.81 27.36
N TYR A 49 5.95 -8.27 26.75
CA TYR A 49 5.85 -7.07 25.91
C TYR A 49 5.75 -7.50 24.47
N SER A 50 4.63 -7.18 23.81
CA SER A 50 4.47 -7.43 22.38
C SER A 50 5.52 -6.63 21.62
N ARG A 51 6.42 -7.34 20.94
CA ARG A 51 7.41 -6.74 20.04
C ARG A 51 7.01 -7.12 18.63
N ALA A 52 6.81 -6.12 17.77
CA ALA A 52 6.69 -6.34 16.33
C ALA A 52 8.02 -5.98 15.65
N THR A 53 9.15 -6.37 16.27
CA THR A 53 10.50 -6.13 15.73
C THR A 53 10.89 -7.13 14.65
N ALA A 54 10.17 -8.24 14.56
CA ALA A 54 10.18 -9.05 13.36
C ALA A 54 9.37 -8.28 12.32
N THR A 55 10.06 -7.40 11.57
CA THR A 55 9.60 -6.71 10.36
C THR A 55 8.47 -7.49 9.68
N ASP A 56 7.23 -7.16 10.00
CA ASP A 56 6.07 -7.81 9.37
C ASP A 56 5.81 -7.07 8.08
N GLY A 57 5.89 -7.80 6.99
CA GLY A 57 5.85 -7.28 5.63
C GLY A 57 4.59 -7.73 4.95
N ALA A 58 3.73 -6.78 4.59
CA ALA A 58 2.51 -7.03 3.85
C ALA A 58 2.68 -6.57 2.39
N PHE A 59 2.32 -7.46 1.46
CA PHE A 59 2.09 -7.09 0.07
C PHE A 59 0.68 -6.52 -0.08
N GLY A 60 0.60 -5.26 -0.50
CA GLY A 60 -0.60 -4.61 -0.99
C GLY A 60 -0.68 -4.67 -2.51
N PHE A 61 -1.89 -4.85 -3.03
CA PHE A 61 -2.18 -4.78 -4.45
C PHE A 61 -3.29 -3.76 -4.65
N GLY A 62 -3.14 -2.88 -5.62
CA GLY A 62 -4.14 -1.90 -6.03
C GLY A 62 -4.24 -1.81 -7.54
N PHE A 63 -5.33 -1.26 -8.04
CA PHE A 63 -5.47 -0.91 -9.44
C PHE A 63 -6.01 0.50 -9.55
N GLN A 64 -5.68 1.19 -10.64
CA GLN A 64 -6.14 2.52 -10.95
C GLN A 64 -6.49 2.57 -12.44
N ALA A 65 -7.62 3.18 -12.78
CA ALA A 65 -8.01 3.47 -14.15
C ALA A 65 -8.20 4.99 -14.30
N GLY A 66 -7.86 5.52 -15.47
CA GLY A 66 -7.96 6.93 -15.79
C GLY A 66 -8.42 7.13 -17.23
N LEU A 67 -9.05 8.27 -17.50
CA LEU A 67 -9.39 8.73 -18.83
C LEU A 67 -8.95 10.18 -18.98
N LEU A 68 -8.42 10.52 -20.14
CA LEU A 68 -8.04 11.87 -20.51
C LEU A 68 -8.76 12.21 -21.81
N TYR A 69 -9.47 13.34 -21.81
CA TYR A 69 -10.24 13.81 -22.95
C TYR A 69 -9.87 15.25 -23.30
N ASP A 70 -9.43 15.46 -24.53
CA ASP A 70 -9.15 16.80 -25.07
C ASP A 70 -10.44 17.41 -25.63
N ALA A 71 -11.03 18.33 -24.86
CA ALA A 71 -12.28 19.00 -25.22
C ALA A 71 -12.08 20.27 -26.07
N THR A 72 -10.84 20.73 -26.27
CA THR A 72 -10.53 21.98 -26.99
C THR A 72 -9.12 21.89 -27.61
N ASP A 73 -8.98 22.30 -28.87
CA ASP A 73 -7.71 22.37 -29.64
C ASP A 73 -6.72 23.45 -29.15
N VAL A 74 -6.93 23.99 -27.94
CA VAL A 74 -6.12 25.10 -27.39
C VAL A 74 -5.34 24.57 -26.19
N LEU A 75 -4.30 23.78 -26.44
CA LEU A 75 -3.14 23.60 -25.58
C LEU A 75 -1.91 23.20 -26.41
#